data_AF-A0A965QA90-F1
#
_entry.id   AF-A0A965QA90-F1
#
_cell.length_a   1.000
_cell.length_b   1.000
_cell.length_c   1.000
_cell.angle_alpha   90.00
_cell.angle_beta   90.00
_cell.angle_gamma   90.00
#
_symmetry.space_group_name_H-M   'P 1'
#
loop_
_entity.id
_entity.type
_entity.pdbx_description
1 polymer ?
#
loop_
_entity_poly.entity_id
_entity_poly.type
_entity_poly.pdbx_seq_one_letter_code
_entity_poly.pdbx_strand_id
1 'polypeptide(L)'
;MAWTDPKHIPHWLFGPPGWSMPECLVELRVGGSYRFVYKSPNGETGMILSGEYLAVSPIDQLKSRETWGEPWPWTHNTIDFTDLGARARVAVTMKFDSKEQRDAAAATSA
;
A
#
# COMPACT_ATOMS: atom_id res chain seq x y z
N MET A 1 -10.04 10.12 3.63
CA MET A 1 -9.16 9.33 4.53
C MET A 1 -7.79 9.22 3.87
N ALA A 2 -6.68 9.37 4.61
CA ALA A 2 -5.35 9.45 3.99
C ALA A 2 -4.89 8.18 3.26
N TRP A 3 -5.47 7.01 3.58
CA TRP A 3 -5.15 5.71 2.99
C TRP A 3 -5.94 5.34 1.73
N THR A 4 -7.01 6.07 1.41
CA THR A 4 -7.93 5.68 0.32
C THR A 4 -8.32 6.85 -0.58
N ASP A 5 -7.86 8.06 -0.29
CA ASP A 5 -8.06 9.21 -1.17
C ASP A 5 -6.82 9.41 -2.04
N PRO A 6 -6.94 9.31 -3.38
CA PRO A 6 -5.81 9.51 -4.29
C PRO A 6 -5.22 10.93 -4.22
N LYS A 7 -5.95 11.91 -3.66
CA LYS A 7 -5.43 13.25 -3.39
C LYS A 7 -4.53 13.31 -2.16
N HIS A 8 -4.58 12.32 -1.28
CA HIS A 8 -3.80 12.29 -0.03
C HIS A 8 -2.66 11.28 -0.06
N ILE A 9 -2.87 10.12 -0.68
CA ILE A 9 -1.88 9.03 -0.74
C ILE A 9 -0.50 9.51 -1.25
N PRO A 10 -0.39 10.30 -2.34
CA PRO A 10 0.91 10.73 -2.87
C PRO A 10 1.72 11.66 -1.94
N HIS A 11 1.09 12.21 -0.89
CA HIS A 11 1.74 13.16 0.03
C HIS A 11 2.39 12.50 1.25
N TRP A 12 2.23 11.18 1.43
CA TRP A 12 2.82 10.48 2.57
C TRP A 12 3.31 9.07 2.23
N LEU A 13 2.67 8.39 1.28
CA LEU A 13 3.10 7.07 0.80
C LEU A 13 4.18 7.26 -0.27
N PHE A 14 5.35 7.71 0.18
CA PHE A 14 6.49 7.95 -0.70
C PHE A 14 7.22 6.64 -1.01
N GLY A 15 7.73 6.55 -2.23
CA GLY A 15 8.75 5.55 -2.58
C GLY A 15 10.12 5.93 -2.00
N PRO A 16 11.22 5.36 -2.52
CA PRO A 16 12.57 5.76 -2.14
C PRO A 16 12.81 7.28 -2.31
N PRO A 17 13.82 7.87 -1.64
CA PRO A 17 14.09 9.30 -1.69
C PRO A 17 14.16 9.85 -3.12
N GLY A 18 13.43 10.94 -3.39
CA GLY A 18 13.36 11.58 -4.71
C GLY A 18 12.38 10.95 -5.70
N TRP A 19 11.69 9.86 -5.33
CA TRP A 19 10.65 9.27 -6.16
C TRP A 19 9.33 10.05 -6.04
N SER A 20 8.54 10.00 -7.11
CA SER A 20 7.21 10.60 -7.20
C SER A 20 6.16 9.55 -7.53
N MET A 21 4.89 9.82 -7.22
CA MET A 21 3.75 8.97 -7.58
C MET A 21 2.88 9.70 -8.64
N PRO A 22 3.24 9.65 -9.93
CA PRO A 22 2.49 10.35 -10.98
C PRO A 22 1.08 9.81 -11.21
N GLU A 23 0.83 8.53 -10.91
CA GLU A 23 -0.49 7.91 -11.05
C GLU A 23 -0.90 7.26 -9.73
N CYS A 24 -2.05 7.69 -9.21
CA CYS A 24 -2.69 7.12 -8.03
C CYS A 24 -4.17 6.88 -8.36
N LEU A 25 -4.51 5.63 -8.68
CA LEU A 25 -5.86 5.20 -8.95
C LEU A 25 -6.40 4.43 -7.75
N VAL A 26 -7.60 4.78 -7.31
CA VAL A 26 -8.28 4.12 -6.19
C VAL A 26 -9.75 3.96 -6.52
N GLU A 27 -10.22 2.72 -6.62
CA GLU A 27 -11.63 2.37 -6.62
C GLU A 27 -12.04 1.90 -5.22
N LEU A 28 -12.41 2.83 -4.34
CA LEU A 28 -12.71 2.53 -2.94
C LEU A 28 -14.06 1.81 -2.78
N ARG A 29 -14.06 0.49 -2.98
CA ARG A 29 -15.18 -0.43 -2.75
C ARG A 29 -14.63 -1.84 -2.54
N VAL A 30 -15.41 -2.71 -1.91
CA VAL A 30 -15.07 -4.15 -1.85
C VAL A 30 -15.01 -4.71 -3.27
N GLY A 31 -13.93 -5.43 -3.59
CA GLY A 31 -13.59 -5.89 -4.94
C GLY A 31 -13.14 -4.78 -5.90
N GLY A 32 -12.94 -3.56 -5.41
CA GLY A 32 -12.35 -2.46 -6.18
C GLY A 32 -10.83 -2.55 -6.17
N SER A 33 -10.20 -2.04 -7.23
CA SER A 33 -8.75 -2.06 -7.38
C SER A 33 -8.11 -0.72 -6.99
N TYR A 34 -6.82 -0.76 -6.65
CA TYR A 34 -5.99 0.42 -6.62
C TYR A 34 -4.67 0.16 -7.34
N ARG A 35 -4.10 1.22 -7.90
CA ARG A 35 -2.87 1.17 -8.68
C ARG A 35 -2.06 2.43 -8.42
N PHE A 36 -0.85 2.25 -7.90
CA PHE A 36 0.10 3.33 -7.65
C PHE A 36 1.32 3.11 -8.52
N VAL A 37 1.60 4.08 -9.38
CA VAL A 37 2.81 4.06 -10.23
C VAL A 37 3.81 5.01 -9.61
N TYR A 38 4.99 4.47 -9.29
CA TYR A 38 6.11 5.24 -8.78
C TYR A 38 7.13 5.47 -9.88
N LYS A 39 7.67 6.69 -9.91
CA LYS A 39 8.67 7.14 -10.88
C LYS A 39 9.90 7.65 -10.14
N SER A 40 11.06 7.13 -10.52
CA SER A 40 12.35 7.55 -9.99
C SER A 40 12.76 8.90 -10.57
N PRO A 41 13.65 9.66 -9.88
CA PRO A 41 14.08 10.98 -10.32
C PRO A 41 14.86 10.96 -11.64
N ASN A 42 15.42 9.81 -12.04
CA ASN A 42 16.09 9.61 -13.34
C ASN A 42 15.11 9.44 -14.52
N GLY A 43 13.80 9.44 -14.27
CA GLY A 43 12.78 9.40 -15.32
C GLY A 43 12.22 8.02 -15.64
N GLU A 44 12.76 6.95 -15.06
CA GLU A 44 12.26 5.58 -15.26
C GLU A 44 11.02 5.30 -14.40
N THR A 45 10.00 4.67 -15.00
CA THR A 45 8.85 4.14 -14.26
C THR A 45 9.30 2.84 -13.59
N GLY A 46 9.76 2.92 -12.35
CA GLY A 46 10.46 1.82 -11.71
C GLY A 46 9.56 0.82 -10.99
N MET A 47 8.42 1.24 -10.44
CA MET A 47 7.62 0.38 -9.56
C MET A 47 6.13 0.64 -9.70
N ILE A 48 5.34 -0.42 -9.74
CA ILE A 48 3.89 -0.36 -9.77
C ILE A 48 3.36 -1.21 -8.62
N LEU A 49 2.68 -0.58 -7.67
CA LEU A 49 1.90 -1.29 -6.66
C LEU A 49 0.48 -1.48 -7.18
N SER A 50 0.03 -2.72 -7.30
CA SER A 50 -1.35 -3.04 -7.65
C SER A 50 -2.00 -3.76 -6.48
N GLY A 51 -3.24 -3.39 -6.16
CA GLY A 51 -3.98 -4.04 -5.09
C GLY A 51 -5.48 -4.10 -5.32
N GLU A 52 -6.13 -4.91 -4.50
CA GLU A 52 -7.57 -5.12 -4.49
C GLU A 52 -8.09 -5.07 -3.06
N TYR A 53 -9.16 -4.31 -2.84
CA TYR A 53 -9.80 -4.19 -1.54
C TYR A 53 -10.69 -5.40 -1.25
N LEU A 54 -10.35 -6.13 -0.19
CA LEU A 54 -11.11 -7.29 0.30
C LEU A 54 -12.17 -6.87 1.33
N ALA A 55 -11.90 -5.84 2.11
CA ALA A 55 -12.87 -5.24 3.04
C ALA A 55 -12.54 -3.76 3.24
N VAL A 56 -13.58 -2.93 3.31
CA VAL A 56 -13.46 -1.48 3.52
C VAL A 56 -14.42 -1.08 4.65
N SER A 57 -13.88 -0.79 5.82
CA SER A 57 -14.60 -0.06 6.88
C SER A 57 -14.22 1.43 6.81
N PRO A 58 -15.18 2.36 6.93
CA PRO A 58 -14.91 3.79 6.84
C PRO A 58 -13.96 4.33 7.93
N ILE A 59 -13.90 3.67 9.09
CA ILE A 59 -13.21 4.19 10.28
C ILE A 59 -12.28 3.20 10.97
N ASP A 60 -12.54 1.89 10.88
CA ASP A 60 -11.86 0.92 11.77
C ASP A 60 -10.79 0.10 11.06
N GLN A 61 -11.03 -0.31 9.81
CA GLN A 61 -10.24 -1.35 9.18
C GLN A 61 -10.28 -1.32 7.65
N LEU A 62 -9.14 -1.56 7.03
CA LEU A 62 -8.99 -1.77 5.60
C LEU A 62 -8.27 -3.10 5.37
N LYS A 63 -8.83 -3.99 4.54
CA LYS A 63 -8.15 -5.20 4.09
C LYS A 63 -7.97 -5.14 2.59
N SER A 64 -6.76 -5.42 2.12
CA SER A 64 -6.45 -5.54 0.71
C SER A 64 -5.48 -6.68 0.47
N ARG A 65 -5.44 -7.16 -0.76
CA ARG A 65 -4.27 -7.88 -1.26
C ARG A 65 -3.49 -6.97 -2.18
N GLU A 66 -2.16 -7.06 -2.17
CA GLU A 66 -1.32 -6.22 -3.04
C GLU A 66 -0.07 -6.96 -3.56
N THR A 67 0.43 -6.51 -4.70
CA THR A 67 1.65 -7.03 -5.34
C THR A 67 2.40 -5.89 -6.05
N TRP A 68 3.73 -6.02 -6.09
CA TRP A 68 4.62 -5.17 -6.88
C TRP A 68 4.81 -5.67 -8.32
N GLY A 69 4.07 -6.71 -8.74
CA GLY A 69 4.28 -7.43 -9.99
C GLY A 69 5.37 -8.50 -9.87
N GLU A 70 5.54 -9.31 -10.92
CA GLU A 70 6.56 -10.38 -10.93
C GLU A 70 7.96 -9.81 -10.62
N PRO A 71 8.76 -10.45 -9.75
CA PRO A 71 8.57 -11.77 -9.13
C PRO A 71 7.82 -11.76 -7.78
N TRP A 72 7.22 -10.63 -7.38
CA TRP A 72 6.62 -10.48 -6.06
C TRP A 72 5.20 -11.09 -6.01
N PRO A 73 4.97 -12.08 -5.13
CA PRO A 73 3.64 -12.67 -4.96
C PRO A 73 2.66 -11.66 -4.38
N TRP A 74 1.37 -12.00 -4.45
CA TRP A 74 0.35 -11.26 -3.73
C TRP A 74 0.54 -11.44 -2.21
N THR A 75 0.41 -10.35 -1.48
CA THR A 75 0.43 -10.33 -0.01
C THR A 75 -0.92 -9.85 0.51
N HIS A 76 -1.30 -10.31 1.71
CA HIS A 76 -2.54 -9.86 2.35
C HIS A 76 -2.23 -8.79 3.37
N ASN A 77 -2.76 -7.60 3.18
CA ASN A 77 -2.53 -6.42 4.00
C ASN A 77 -3.78 -6.08 4.77
N THR A 78 -3.60 -5.86 6.07
CA THR A 78 -4.65 -5.36 6.97
C THR A 78 -4.14 -4.09 7.62
N ILE A 79 -4.94 -3.03 7.56
CA ILE A 79 -4.68 -1.76 8.22
C ILE A 79 -5.79 -1.53 9.22
N ASP A 80 -5.42 -1.49 10.50
CA ASP A 80 -6.33 -1.21 11.60
C ASP A 80 -6.10 0.22 12.10
N PHE A 81 -7.20 0.96 12.20
CA PHE A 81 -7.23 2.30 12.74
C PHE A 81 -7.86 2.24 14.14
N THR A 82 -7.13 2.70 15.15
CA THR A 82 -7.64 2.80 16.52
C THR A 82 -7.64 4.26 16.93
N ASP A 83 -8.83 4.80 17.21
CA ASP A 83 -8.99 6.12 17.77
C ASP A 83 -8.49 6.15 19.22
N LEU A 84 -7.56 7.07 19.52
CA LEU A 84 -7.02 7.35 20.84
C LEU A 84 -7.36 8.79 21.28
N GLY A 85 -8.41 9.38 20.70
CA GLY A 85 -8.90 10.73 20.95
C GLY A 85 -8.11 11.77 20.14
N ALA A 86 -7.10 12.39 20.75
CA ALA A 86 -6.28 13.41 20.08
C ALA A 86 -5.32 12.83 19.03
N ARG A 87 -5.25 11.50 18.91
CA ARG A 87 -4.33 10.76 18.01
C ARG A 87 -5.04 9.51 17.51
N ALA A 88 -4.58 8.97 16.40
CA ALA A 88 -4.93 7.64 15.95
C ALA A 88 -3.69 6.74 15.99
N ARG A 89 -3.86 5.48 16.38
CA ARG A 89 -2.87 4.44 16.11
C ARG A 89 -3.24 3.77 14.78
N VAL A 90 -2.25 3.63 13.91
CA VAL A 90 -2.38 2.86 12.68
C VAL A 90 -1.49 1.62 12.82
N ALA A 91 -2.09 0.44 12.71
CA ALA A 91 -1.36 -0.82 12.66
C ALA A 91 -1.46 -1.41 11.26
N VAL A 92 -0.33 -1.58 10.58
CA VAL A 92 -0.26 -2.22 9.26
C VAL A 92 0.30 -3.63 9.45
N THR A 93 -0.47 -4.63 9.06
CA THR A 93 -0.09 -6.04 9.11
C THR A 93 0.00 -6.59 7.69
N MET A 94 1.20 -7.01 7.30
CA MET A 94 1.48 -7.65 6.01
C MET A 94 1.65 -9.15 6.23
N LYS A 95 0.75 -9.96 5.66
CA LYS A 95 0.80 -11.41 5.74
C LYS A 95 1.33 -11.99 4.42
N PHE A 96 2.45 -12.68 4.53
CA PHE A 96 3.11 -13.44 3.47
C PHE A 96 2.71 -14.91 3.56
N ASP A 97 2.70 -15.62 2.43
CA ASP A 97 2.35 -17.04 2.40
C ASP A 97 3.47 -17.93 2.97
N SER A 98 4.73 -17.48 2.92
CA SER A 98 5.87 -18.21 3.46
C SER A 98 6.85 -17.33 4.25
N LYS A 99 7.66 -17.98 5.10
CA LYS A 99 8.71 -17.31 5.88
C LYS A 99 9.78 -16.72 4.94
N GLU A 100 10.14 -17.45 3.89
CA GLU A 100 11.14 -17.06 2.91
C GLU A 100 10.72 -15.78 2.17
N GLN A 101 9.44 -15.66 1.80
CA GLN A 101 8.90 -14.44 1.19
C GLN A 101 8.95 -13.24 2.14
N ARG A 102 8.61 -13.46 3.42
CA ARG A 102 8.68 -12.41 4.45
C ARG A 102 10.12 -11.96 4.68
N ASP A 103 11.07 -12.89 4.77
CA ASP A 103 12.47 -12.57 5.01
C ASP A 103 13.10 -11.88 3.77
N ALA A 104 12.71 -12.28 2.55
CA ALA A 104 13.11 -11.60 1.32
C ALA A 104 12.57 -10.16 1.24
N ALA A 105 11.31 -9.93 1.62
CA ALA A 105 10.73 -8.60 1.68
C ALA A 105 11.35 -7.74 2.79
N ALA A 106 11.73 -8.33 3.93
CA ALA A 106 12.46 -7.60 4.97
C ALA A 106 13.86 -7.16 4.50
N ALA A 107 14.52 -7.97 3.67
CA ALA A 107 15.85 -7.67 3.14
C ALA A 107 15.87 -6.54 2.09
N THR A 108 14.74 -6.19 1.47
CA THR A 108 14.65 -5.06 0.52
C THR A 108 14.49 -3.71 1.21
N SER A 109 14.37 -3.68 2.54
CA SER A 109 14.20 -2.46 3.34
C SER A 109 15.53 -1.81 3.76
N ALA A 110 16.65 -2.20 3.15
CA ALA A 110 18.01 -1.79 3.50
C ALA A 110 18.56 -0.65 2.62
#